data_AF-W1YMK8-F1
#
_entry.id   AF-W1YMK8-F1
#
_cell.length_a   1.000
_cell.length_b   1.000
_cell.length_c   1.000
_cell.angle_alpha   90.00
_cell.angle_beta   90.00
_cell.angle_gamma   90.00
#
_symmetry.space_group_name_H-M   'P 1'
#
loop_
_entity.id
_entity.type
_entity.pdbx_description
1 polymer ?
#
loop_
_entity_poly.entity_id
_entity_poly.type
_entity_poly.pdbx_seq_one_letter_code
_entity_poly.pdbx_strand_id
1 'polypeptide(L)'
;MRNTEIENIQEHSLEVAMVAHNLGAIKNEYFGGNVDINKVAVIAMYHEVSEIFTGDMPTPIKYFDPKLRELYGEVETLAQEKMLSTLPDRL
;
A
#
# COMPACT_ATOMS: atom_id res chain seq x y z
N MET A 1 2.66 14.97 -12.85
CA MET A 1 1.89 16.15 -12.36
C MET A 1 2.89 17.22 -11.91
N ARG A 2 2.51 18.50 -11.94
CA ARG A 2 3.34 19.54 -11.32
C ARG A 2 3.06 19.53 -9.82
N ASN A 3 4.07 19.21 -9.02
CA ASN A 3 3.98 19.22 -7.57
C ASN A 3 4.76 20.41 -6.98
N THR A 4 4.30 20.93 -5.84
CA THR A 4 5.06 21.92 -5.05
C THR A 4 6.20 21.24 -4.31
N GLU A 5 5.94 20.05 -3.78
CA GLU A 5 6.92 19.14 -3.17
C GLU A 5 6.76 17.77 -3.83
N ILE A 6 7.88 17.12 -4.16
CA ILE A 6 7.85 15.79 -4.77
C ILE A 6 7.78 14.77 -3.63
N GLU A 7 6.76 13.91 -3.67
CA GLU A 7 6.61 12.76 -2.78
C GLU A 7 7.03 11.49 -3.51
N ASN A 8 7.77 10.62 -2.84
CA ASN A 8 8.07 9.27 -3.32
C ASN A 8 7.37 8.19 -2.46
N ILE A 9 7.33 6.97 -2.97
CA ILE A 9 6.63 5.84 -2.34
C ILE A 9 7.11 5.55 -0.90
N GLN A 10 8.39 5.75 -0.58
CA GLN A 10 8.90 5.51 0.78
C GLN A 10 8.41 6.56 1.77
N GLU A 11 8.37 7.83 1.37
CA GLU A 11 7.81 8.92 2.18
C GLU A 11 6.33 8.65 2.45
N HIS A 12 5.57 8.39 1.38
CA HIS A 12 4.16 8.05 1.44
C HIS A 12 3.90 6.85 2.37
N SER A 13 4.59 5.73 2.13
CA SER A 13 4.39 4.49 2.89
C SER A 13 4.69 4.66 4.38
N LEU A 14 5.70 5.47 4.74
CA LEU A 14 6.00 5.77 6.14
C LEU A 14 4.90 6.61 6.78
N GLU A 15 4.41 7.65 6.10
CA GLU A 15 3.31 8.48 6.58
C GLU A 15 2.02 7.66 6.75
N VAL A 16 1.67 6.83 5.78
CA VAL A 16 0.53 5.91 5.87
C VAL A 16 0.68 4.94 7.04
N ALA A 17 1.88 4.41 7.29
CA ALA A 17 2.12 3.54 8.44
C ALA A 17 1.89 4.26 9.78
N MET A 18 2.36 5.50 9.92
CA MET A 18 2.12 6.31 11.12
C MET A 18 0.62 6.61 11.31
N VAL A 19 -0.07 7.00 10.24
CA VAL A 19 -1.52 7.27 10.27
C VAL A 19 -2.30 6.00 10.62
N ALA A 20 -2.02 4.87 9.96
CA ALA A 20 -2.71 3.61 10.18
C ALA A 20 -2.51 3.06 11.60
N HIS A 21 -1.29 3.16 12.13
CA HIS A 21 -0.99 2.84 13.53
C HIS A 21 -1.86 3.67 14.49
N ASN A 22 -1.89 4.99 14.30
CA ASN A 22 -2.66 5.90 15.16
C ASN A 22 -4.17 5.66 15.06
N LEU A 23 -4.68 5.37 13.87
CA LEU A 23 -6.08 4.97 13.68
C LEU A 23 -6.40 3.65 14.40
N GLY A 24 -5.47 2.68 14.38
CA GLY A 24 -5.58 1.44 15.15
C GLY A 24 -5.65 1.70 16.66
N ALA A 25 -4.78 2.58 17.17
CA ALA A 25 -4.79 2.96 18.59
C ALA A 25 -6.09 3.64 18.99
N ILE A 26 -6.56 4.61 18.19
CA ILE A 26 -7.85 5.29 18.38
C ILE A 26 -9.01 4.28 18.38
N LYS A 27 -9.02 3.33 17.45
CA LYS A 27 -10.05 2.29 17.37
C LYS A 27 -10.11 1.46 18.66
N ASN A 28 -8.95 1.04 19.16
CA ASN A 28 -8.87 0.22 20.36
C ASN A 28 -9.31 1.01 21.60
N GLU A 29 -8.83 2.25 21.75
CA GLU A 29 -9.09 3.07 22.94
C GLU A 29 -10.54 3.58 23.01
N TYR A 30 -11.07 4.12 21.90
CA TYR A 30 -12.32 4.88 21.93
C TYR A 30 -13.51 4.13 21.33
N PHE A 31 -13.28 3.07 20.55
CA PHE A 31 -14.32 2.41 19.77
C PHE A 31 -14.42 0.89 20.03
N GLY A 32 -13.82 0.40 21.12
CA GLY A 32 -13.89 -1.01 21.51
C GLY A 32 -13.22 -1.95 20.50
N GLY A 33 -12.28 -1.43 19.71
CA GLY A 33 -11.47 -2.23 18.80
C GLY A 33 -10.53 -3.17 19.53
N ASN A 34 -10.10 -4.22 18.84
CA ASN A 34 -9.04 -5.12 19.31
C ASN A 34 -8.15 -5.52 18.13
N VAL A 35 -7.43 -4.55 17.59
CA VAL A 35 -6.47 -4.77 16.50
C VAL A 35 -5.03 -4.67 17.00
N ASP A 36 -4.13 -5.46 16.43
CA ASP A 36 -2.69 -5.31 16.63
C ASP A 36 -2.18 -4.10 15.82
N ILE A 37 -1.96 -2.99 16.51
CA ILE A 37 -1.55 -1.72 15.90
C ILE A 37 -0.17 -1.79 15.25
N ASN A 38 0.73 -2.66 15.75
CA ASN A 38 2.05 -2.86 15.16
C ASN A 38 1.93 -3.62 13.84
N LYS A 39 1.09 -4.66 13.81
CA LYS A 39 0.79 -5.38 12.57
C LYS A 39 0.15 -4.47 11.52
N VAL A 40 -0.77 -3.59 11.94
CA VAL A 40 -1.38 -2.59 11.04
C VAL A 40 -0.31 -1.68 10.43
N ALA A 41 0.62 -1.17 11.24
CA ALA A 41 1.73 -0.34 10.75
C ALA A 41 2.61 -1.10 9.75
N VAL A 42 2.93 -2.38 10.00
CA VAL A 42 3.71 -3.20 9.08
C VAL A 42 2.99 -3.44 7.76
N ILE A 43 1.70 -3.76 7.78
CA ILE A 43 0.91 -3.91 6.55
C ILE A 43 0.95 -2.61 5.74
N ALA A 44 0.77 -1.47 6.41
CA ALA A 44 0.84 -0.15 5.77
C ALA A 44 2.23 0.16 5.19
N MET A 45 3.32 -0.20 5.88
CA MET A 45 4.68 -0.04 5.32
C MET A 45 4.88 -0.82 4.02
N TYR A 46 4.22 -1.96 3.84
CA TYR A 46 4.38 -2.82 2.67
C TYR A 46 3.31 -2.65 1.58
N HIS A 47 2.31 -1.77 1.80
CA HIS A 47 1.09 -1.76 0.99
C HIS A 47 1.30 -1.39 -0.49
N GLU A 48 2.34 -0.60 -0.79
CA GLU A 48 2.68 -0.14 -2.15
C GLU A 48 4.00 -0.71 -2.67
N VAL A 49 4.60 -1.70 -2.00
CA VAL A 49 5.95 -2.17 -2.39
C VAL A 49 5.96 -2.80 -3.79
N SER A 50 4.84 -3.37 -4.24
CA SER A 50 4.71 -3.90 -5.61
C SER A 50 4.82 -2.80 -6.69
N GLU A 51 4.61 -1.53 -6.34
CA GLU A 51 4.70 -0.41 -7.27
C GLU A 51 6.12 -0.14 -7.75
N ILE A 52 7.13 -0.75 -7.13
CA ILE A 52 8.49 -0.76 -7.69
C ILE A 52 8.55 -1.37 -9.10
N PHE A 53 7.61 -2.26 -9.44
CA PHE A 53 7.51 -2.89 -10.76
C PHE A 53 6.54 -2.17 -11.70
N THR A 54 5.42 -1.66 -11.16
CA THR A 54 4.34 -1.09 -11.98
C THR A 54 4.47 0.42 -12.19
N GLY A 55 5.17 1.10 -11.28
CA GLY A 55 5.07 2.54 -11.06
C GLY A 55 3.78 2.93 -10.35
N ASP A 56 3.79 4.11 -9.72
CA ASP A 56 2.59 4.72 -9.14
C ASP A 56 1.59 5.06 -10.25
N MET A 57 0.35 4.65 -10.03
CA MET A 57 -0.72 4.80 -10.97
C MET A 57 -1.75 5.82 -10.47
N PRO A 58 -1.95 6.94 -11.18
CA PRO A 58 -2.89 7.94 -10.74
C PRO A 58 -4.31 7.37 -10.57
N THR A 59 -4.86 7.51 -9.38
CA THR A 59 -6.21 7.06 -8.99
C THR A 59 -7.28 7.35 -10.06
N PRO A 60 -7.37 8.55 -10.67
CA PRO A 60 -8.37 8.82 -11.69
C PRO A 60 -8.27 7.90 -12.92
N ILE A 61 -7.07 7.43 -13.27
CA ILE A 61 -6.83 6.49 -14.38
C ILE A 61 -7.21 5.07 -13.93
N LYS A 62 -6.77 4.64 -12.74
CA LYS A 62 -7.05 3.31 -12.19
C LYS A 62 -8.55 3.00 -12.11
N TYR A 63 -9.36 4.01 -11.81
CA TYR A 63 -10.81 3.88 -11.63
C TYR A 63 -11.64 4.46 -12.79
N PHE A 64 -11.01 4.82 -13.92
CA PHE A 64 -11.70 5.44 -15.06
C PHE A 64 -12.73 4.51 -15.71
N ASP A 65 -12.40 3.23 -15.84
CA ASP A 65 -13.23 2.21 -16.50
C ASP A 65 -13.11 0.86 -15.77
N PRO A 66 -14.20 0.09 -15.60
CA PRO A 66 -14.16 -1.19 -14.88
C PRO A 66 -13.19 -2.22 -15.48
N LYS A 67 -13.07 -2.29 -16.82
CA LYS A 67 -12.14 -3.20 -17.49
C LYS A 67 -10.70 -2.76 -17.27
N LEU A 68 -10.45 -1.46 -17.28
CA LEU A 68 -9.14 -0.91 -16.97
C LEU A 68 -8.73 -1.22 -15.52
N ARG A 69 -9.65 -1.09 -14.57
CA ARG A 69 -9.43 -1.46 -13.16
C ARG A 69 -9.08 -2.94 -13.01
N GLU A 70 -9.79 -3.83 -13.71
CA GLU A 70 -9.53 -5.27 -13.69
C GLU A 70 -8.14 -5.59 -14.23
N LEU A 71 -7.79 -5.07 -15.41
CA LEU A 71 -6.47 -5.26 -16.01
C LEU A 71 -5.34 -4.75 -15.10
N TYR A 72 -5.55 -3.64 -14.40
CA TYR A 72 -4.55 -3.17 -13.45
C TYR A 72 -4.45 -4.05 -12.21
N GLY A 73 -5.56 -4.60 -11.72
CA GLY A 73 -5.53 -5.59 -10.65
C GLY A 73 -4.71 -6.84 -11.02
N GLU A 74 -4.80 -7.29 -12.28
CA GLU A 74 -3.96 -8.38 -12.80
C GLU A 74 -2.47 -8.00 -12.78
N VAL A 75 -2.13 -6.79 -13.24
CA VAL A 75 -0.75 -6.29 -13.24
C VAL A 75 -0.20 -6.16 -11.81
N GLU A 76 -0.99 -5.65 -10.87
CA GLU A 76 -0.60 -5.58 -9.45
C GLU A 76 -0.36 -6.98 -8.86
N THR A 77 -1.22 -7.94 -9.18
CA THR A 77 -1.07 -9.33 -8.73
C THR A 77 0.23 -9.93 -9.25
N LEU A 78 0.53 -9.76 -10.55
CA LEU A 78 1.78 -10.25 -11.15
C LEU A 78 3.01 -9.58 -10.53
N ALA A 79 2.94 -8.29 -10.21
CA ALA A 79 4.02 -7.56 -9.55
C ALA A 79 4.27 -8.09 -8.12
N GLN A 80 3.21 -8.38 -7.37
CA GLN A 80 3.29 -8.98 -6.03
C GLN A 80 3.89 -10.40 -6.08
N GLU A 81 3.41 -11.25 -7.00
CA GLU A 81 3.97 -12.58 -7.21
C GLU A 81 5.44 -12.52 -7.59
N LYS A 82 5.81 -11.59 -8.49
CA LYS A 82 7.19 -11.36 -8.87
C LYS A 82 8.03 -10.96 -7.66
N MET A 83 7.55 -10.04 -6.83
CA MET A 83 8.23 -9.63 -5.60
C MET A 83 8.47 -10.82 -4.67
N LEU A 84 7.44 -11.62 -4.39
CA LEU A 84 7.55 -12.79 -3.52
C LEU A 84 8.54 -13.83 -4.08
N SER A 85 8.60 -14.00 -5.40
CA SER A 85 9.57 -14.90 -6.05
C SER A 85 11.04 -14.49 -5.87
N THR A 86 11.31 -13.26 -5.41
CA THR A 86 12.68 -12.80 -5.09
C THR A 86 13.12 -13.14 -3.68
N LEU A 87 12.20 -13.59 -2.81
CA LEU A 87 12.52 -14.00 -1.45
C LEU A 87 13.26 -15.34 -1.47
N PRO A 88 14.15 -15.58 -0.48
CA PRO A 88 14.77 -16.89 -0.32
C PRO A 88 13.73 -17.99 -0.03
N ASP A 89 13.91 -19.18 -0.62
CA ASP A 89 13.01 -20.35 -0.49
C ASP A 89 12.69 -20.80 0.94
N ARG A 90 13.45 -20.35 1.94
CA ARG A 90 13.30 -20.73 3.36
C ARG A 90 12.30 -19.88 4.14
N LEU A 91 11.72 -18.86 3.52
CA LEU A 91 10.68 -17.99 4.06
C LEU A 91 9.32 -18.38 3.48
#